data_AF-A0A7R8D0G0-F1
#
_entry.id   AF-A0A7R8D0G0-F1
#
_cell.length_a   1.000
_cell.length_b   1.000
_cell.length_c   1.000
_cell.angle_alpha   90.00
_cell.angle_beta   90.00
_cell.angle_gamma   90.00
#
_symmetry.space_group_name_H-M   'P 1'
#
loop_
_entity.id
_entity.type
_entity.pdbx_description
1 polymer ?
#
loop_
_entity_poly.entity_id
_entity_poly.type
_entity_poly.pdbx_seq_one_letter_code
_entity_poly.pdbx_strand_id
1 'polypeptide(L)'
;MPAKEVSSKSEVIHSQDTNSTLLKEVSTKRIDSNIIYPVEIPPHLRSKKPLKRINIVDVLDKQISNDVETQSNKQDINSNETVDNDLSKSLEEIVQLSESEYIPKKLVKPKTALQFYSTWRSLRNESEQGQFLALIPPKDFISLFKHSLESDVFSSMIQVMESQFLTNAELKNHVPDILLGLSQVQRMSVLLMFLGKEEKQSLDNIISSIKDVCDPLKMKKLVACFI
;
A
#
# COMPACT_ATOMS: atom_id res chain seq x y z
N MET A 1 9.06 51.26 -50.98
CA MET A 1 8.60 51.35 -52.39
C MET A 1 9.26 50.22 -53.18
N PRO A 2 8.65 49.60 -54.20
CA PRO A 2 7.23 49.24 -54.49
C PRO A 2 7.05 47.68 -54.40
N ALA A 3 5.88 47.12 -54.08
CA ALA A 3 4.67 46.87 -54.89
C ALA A 3 4.81 45.81 -56.02
N LYS A 4 4.12 44.66 -55.89
CA LYS A 4 3.07 44.11 -56.79
C LYS A 4 2.90 42.59 -56.58
N GLU A 5 1.73 42.10 -56.17
CA GLU A 5 0.49 41.87 -56.97
C GLU A 5 0.60 40.55 -57.77
N VAL A 6 0.06 39.44 -57.25
CA VAL A 6 -1.26 38.82 -57.55
C VAL A 6 -1.37 38.25 -58.98
N SER A 7 -1.58 36.92 -59.07
CA SER A 7 -2.52 36.22 -59.97
C SER A 7 -2.36 34.71 -59.72
N SER A 8 -3.26 33.95 -59.09
CA SER A 8 -4.67 33.62 -59.39
C SER A 8 -4.88 32.62 -60.54
N LYS A 9 -5.60 31.54 -60.19
CA LYS A 9 -6.27 30.47 -60.96
C LYS A 9 -5.41 29.25 -61.29
N SER A 10 -5.56 28.10 -60.63
CA SER A 10 -6.71 27.17 -60.51
C SER A 10 -7.11 26.51 -61.83
N GLU A 11 -6.71 25.27 -62.03
CA GLU A 11 -7.59 24.26 -62.62
C GLU A 11 -7.18 22.85 -62.20
N VAL A 12 -8.15 22.18 -61.62
CA VAL A 12 -8.13 20.81 -61.10
C VAL A 12 -8.47 19.88 -62.25
N ILE A 13 -7.61 18.90 -62.56
CA ILE A 13 -8.12 17.61 -63.05
C ILE A 13 -7.36 16.46 -62.39
N HIS A 14 -8.18 15.67 -61.71
CA HIS A 14 -7.98 14.40 -61.07
C HIS A 14 -7.40 13.36 -62.04
N SER A 15 -6.41 12.59 -61.61
CA SER A 15 -6.55 11.14 -61.38
C SER A 15 -5.23 10.38 -61.52
N GLN A 16 -5.09 9.42 -60.61
CA GLN A 16 -4.36 8.16 -60.75
C GLN A 16 -2.93 8.07 -60.19
N ASP A 17 -2.88 7.31 -59.10
CA ASP A 17 -1.88 6.30 -58.75
C ASP A 17 -0.60 6.76 -58.05
N THR A 18 -0.75 7.20 -56.81
CA THR A 18 0.34 7.25 -55.82
C THR A 18 0.06 6.31 -54.66
N ASN A 19 -0.03 5.00 -54.95
CA ASN A 19 -0.01 3.96 -53.92
C ASN A 19 1.09 2.94 -54.22
N SER A 20 2.36 3.36 -54.16
CA SER A 20 3.45 2.38 -54.04
C SER A 20 4.76 2.88 -53.42
N THR A 21 4.89 4.16 -53.04
CA THR A 21 6.24 4.72 -52.76
C THR A 21 6.48 5.21 -51.33
N LEU A 22 5.66 4.85 -50.33
CA LEU A 22 5.94 5.24 -48.93
C LEU A 22 5.91 4.06 -47.94
N LEU A 23 6.58 2.97 -48.29
CA LEU A 23 7.00 1.91 -47.35
C LEU A 23 8.44 1.47 -47.64
N LYS A 24 9.35 2.45 -47.67
CA LYS A 24 10.79 2.28 -47.43
C LYS A 24 11.11 3.47 -46.53
N GLU A 25 11.19 3.31 -45.23
CA GLU A 25 12.37 2.79 -44.54
C GLU A 25 11.95 2.04 -43.26
N VAL A 26 11.92 0.71 -43.30
CA VAL A 26 12.01 -0.09 -42.08
C VAL A 26 13.50 -0.36 -41.88
N SER A 27 14.11 0.42 -41.00
CA SER A 27 15.47 0.20 -40.51
C SER A 27 15.55 -1.22 -39.95
N THR A 28 16.23 -2.10 -40.68
CA THR A 28 16.51 -3.49 -40.31
C THR A 28 17.53 -3.53 -39.17
N LYS A 29 17.14 -3.09 -37.98
CA LYS A 29 17.84 -3.45 -36.75
C LYS A 29 17.38 -4.85 -36.34
N ARG A 30 18.33 -5.75 -36.09
CA ARG A 30 18.04 -7.07 -35.49
C ARG A 30 17.25 -6.82 -34.20
N ILE A 31 16.01 -7.29 -34.18
CA ILE A 31 15.13 -7.17 -33.02
C ILE A 31 15.46 -8.36 -32.12
N ASP A 32 16.03 -8.10 -30.95
CA ASP A 32 16.11 -9.10 -29.90
C ASP A 32 14.67 -9.45 -29.49
N SER A 33 14.26 -10.69 -29.71
CA SER A 33 12.87 -11.17 -29.53
C SER A 33 12.34 -11.06 -28.09
N ASN A 34 13.20 -10.70 -27.14
CA ASN A 34 12.86 -10.53 -25.72
C ASN A 34 12.75 -9.06 -25.28
N ILE A 35 12.91 -8.10 -26.20
CA ILE A 35 12.84 -6.67 -25.89
C ILE A 35 11.66 -6.05 -26.65
N ILE A 36 10.66 -5.60 -25.90
CA ILE A 36 9.48 -4.92 -26.45
C ILE A 36 9.76 -3.42 -26.51
N TYR A 37 9.63 -2.83 -27.70
CA TYR A 37 9.78 -1.39 -27.91
C TYR A 37 8.41 -0.68 -27.92
N PRO A 38 8.34 0.58 -27.46
CA PRO A 38 7.14 1.39 -27.61
C PRO A 38 6.72 1.52 -29.08
N VAL A 39 5.42 1.39 -29.35
CA VAL A 39 4.85 1.64 -30.67
C VAL A 39 4.16 3.01 -30.66
N GLU A 40 4.70 3.95 -31.43
CA GLU A 40 4.13 5.29 -31.59
C GLU A 40 3.06 5.28 -32.70
N ILE A 41 1.78 5.24 -32.30
CA ILE A 41 0.66 5.32 -33.24
C ILE A 41 0.17 6.77 -33.27
N PRO A 42 0.16 7.45 -34.43
CA PRO A 42 -0.22 8.86 -34.51
C PRO A 42 -1.70 9.05 -34.12
N PRO A 43 -2.08 10.23 -33.59
CA PRO A 43 -3.40 10.45 -32.99
C PRO A 43 -4.60 10.08 -33.88
N HIS A 44 -4.47 10.25 -35.19
CA HIS A 44 -5.52 9.99 -36.18
C HIS A 44 -5.61 8.52 -36.64
N LEU A 45 -4.55 7.72 -36.41
CA LEU A 45 -4.53 6.26 -36.66
C LEU A 45 -4.71 5.44 -35.38
N ARG A 46 -4.83 6.10 -34.23
CA ARG A 46 -5.12 5.45 -32.95
C ARG A 46 -6.51 4.83 -32.99
N SER A 47 -6.68 3.67 -32.35
CA SER A 47 -7.99 3.03 -32.22
C SER A 47 -9.01 4.01 -31.66
N LYS A 48 -10.11 4.20 -32.39
CA LYS A 48 -11.28 4.98 -31.96
C LYS A 48 -12.28 4.13 -31.16
N LYS A 49 -12.01 2.84 -30.97
CA LYS A 49 -12.87 1.96 -30.19
C LYS A 49 -12.82 2.38 -28.71
N PRO A 50 -13.96 2.46 -28.02
CA PRO A 50 -13.98 2.76 -26.60
C PRO A 50 -13.18 1.71 -25.84
N LEU A 51 -12.50 2.15 -24.77
CA LEU A 51 -11.75 1.25 -23.89
C LEU A 51 -12.71 0.23 -23.28
N LYS A 52 -12.36 -1.06 -23.37
CA LYS A 52 -13.11 -2.12 -22.69
C LYS A 52 -12.86 -2.01 -21.19
N ARG A 53 -13.94 -2.04 -20.41
CA ARG A 53 -13.82 -2.18 -18.95
C ARG A 53 -13.31 -3.58 -18.63
N ILE A 54 -12.29 -3.64 -17.77
CA ILE A 54 -11.78 -4.88 -17.21
C ILE A 54 -12.33 -4.97 -15.79
N ASN A 55 -12.90 -6.12 -15.42
CA ASN A 55 -13.34 -6.34 -14.05
C ASN A 55 -12.11 -6.53 -13.16
N ILE A 56 -11.94 -5.68 -12.16
CA ILE A 56 -10.85 -5.77 -11.20
C ILE A 56 -11.37 -6.64 -10.07
N VAL A 57 -10.76 -7.80 -9.89
CA VAL A 57 -11.01 -8.68 -8.75
C VAL A 57 -9.81 -8.54 -7.82
N ASP A 58 -10.07 -8.21 -6.56
CA ASP A 58 -9.03 -8.20 -5.53
C ASP A 58 -8.51 -9.63 -5.35
N VAL A 59 -7.22 -9.83 -5.63
CA VAL A 59 -6.55 -11.10 -5.35
C VAL A 59 -6.11 -11.05 -3.90
N LEU A 60 -6.94 -11.56 -2.98
CA LEU A 60 -6.42 -12.06 -1.71
C LEU A 60 -5.54 -13.28 -2.04
N ASP A 61 -4.24 -13.18 -1.71
CA ASP A 61 -3.17 -14.18 -1.83
C ASP A 61 -3.57 -15.47 -2.56
N LYS A 62 -3.45 -15.46 -3.89
CA LYS A 62 -3.36 -16.72 -4.66
C LYS A 62 -2.02 -17.36 -4.36
N GLN A 63 -2.03 -18.35 -3.47
CA GLN A 63 -1.04 -19.42 -3.47
C GLN A 63 -0.99 -20.00 -4.88
N ILE A 64 0.20 -20.02 -5.48
CA ILE A 64 0.44 -20.57 -6.81
C ILE A 64 0.33 -22.09 -6.68
N SER A 65 -0.82 -22.63 -7.07
CA SER A 65 -1.03 -24.06 -7.24
C SER A 65 -0.94 -24.37 -8.73
N ASN A 66 -0.04 -25.28 -9.10
CA ASN A 66 0.15 -25.73 -10.47
C ASN A 66 -1.13 -26.42 -11.00
N ASP A 67 -1.59 -25.99 -12.17
CA ASP A 67 -2.67 -26.65 -12.91
C ASP A 67 -2.16 -27.96 -13.54
N VAL A 68 -2.86 -29.07 -13.28
CA VAL A 68 -2.95 -30.23 -14.19
C VAL A 68 -4.42 -30.60 -14.32
N GLU A 69 -4.85 -30.79 -15.57
CA GLU A 69 -6.21 -30.95 -16.05
C GLU A 69 -6.91 -32.29 -15.65
N THR A 70 -8.24 -32.27 -15.83
CA THR A 70 -9.07 -33.30 -16.51
C THR A 70 -10.17 -34.01 -15.69
N GLN A 71 -11.40 -33.51 -15.87
CA GLN A 71 -12.69 -34.16 -16.20
C GLN A 71 -13.20 -35.44 -15.47
N SER A 72 -14.46 -35.30 -14.97
CA SER A 72 -15.60 -36.24 -15.00
C SER A 72 -15.59 -37.52 -14.14
N ASN A 73 -16.54 -37.66 -13.19
CA ASN A 73 -17.82 -38.40 -13.36
C ASN A 73 -18.61 -38.52 -12.03
N LYS A 74 -19.95 -38.59 -12.11
CA LYS A 74 -20.91 -38.84 -11.01
C LYS A 74 -20.88 -40.31 -10.56
N GLN A 75 -21.08 -40.56 -9.26
CA GLN A 75 -21.98 -41.61 -8.75
C GLN A 75 -22.23 -41.50 -7.23
N ASP A 76 -23.51 -41.67 -6.86
CA ASP A 76 -24.03 -41.84 -5.50
C ASP A 76 -23.60 -43.20 -4.91
N ILE A 77 -23.49 -43.31 -3.57
CA ILE A 77 -24.02 -44.40 -2.73
C ILE A 77 -23.77 -44.05 -1.25
N ASN A 78 -24.81 -44.29 -0.45
CA ASN A 78 -24.96 -44.07 0.98
C ASN A 78 -24.66 -45.35 1.77
N SER A 79 -23.86 -45.29 2.85
CA SER A 79 -24.05 -46.11 4.09
C SER A 79 -22.93 -45.92 5.13
N ASN A 80 -23.31 -45.35 6.27
CA ASN A 80 -23.04 -45.71 7.68
C ASN A 80 -21.59 -45.84 8.22
N GLU A 81 -21.31 -44.91 9.15
CA GLU A 81 -20.55 -45.01 10.41
C GLU A 81 -19.24 -45.81 10.48
N THR A 82 -18.13 -45.09 10.70
CA THR A 82 -17.35 -45.19 11.96
C THR A 82 -16.47 -43.95 12.13
N VAL A 83 -16.45 -43.48 13.38
CA VAL A 83 -15.66 -42.41 13.99
C VAL A 83 -14.16 -42.56 13.69
N ASP A 84 -13.49 -41.47 13.28
CA ASP A 84 -12.21 -41.05 13.87
C ASP A 84 -11.85 -39.61 13.48
N ASN A 85 -11.42 -38.87 14.51
CA ASN A 85 -10.97 -37.48 14.52
C ASN A 85 -9.79 -37.25 13.56
N ASP A 86 -9.85 -36.22 12.71
CA ASP A 86 -8.75 -35.26 12.44
C ASP A 86 -9.05 -34.35 11.21
N LEU A 87 -9.97 -33.38 11.32
CA LEU A 87 -10.06 -32.30 10.31
C LEU A 87 -10.67 -30.97 10.79
N SER A 88 -10.62 -30.68 12.09
CA SER A 88 -11.28 -29.50 12.67
C SER A 88 -10.37 -28.29 12.85
N LYS A 89 -9.41 -28.02 11.95
CA LYS A 89 -8.46 -26.91 12.14
C LYS A 89 -8.34 -25.89 11.00
N SER A 90 -9.16 -25.96 9.95
CA SER A 90 -8.95 -25.08 8.79
C SER A 90 -10.18 -24.42 8.17
N LEU A 91 -11.34 -24.40 8.85
CA LEU A 91 -12.59 -23.90 8.28
C LEU A 91 -13.29 -22.83 9.15
N GLU A 92 -12.54 -21.99 9.87
CA GLU A 92 -13.12 -20.92 10.70
C GLU A 92 -12.94 -19.49 10.15
N GLU A 93 -12.42 -19.30 8.94
CA GLU A 93 -12.10 -17.94 8.45
C GLU A 93 -12.81 -17.55 7.15
N ILE A 94 -14.09 -17.92 6.96
CA ILE A 94 -14.92 -17.24 5.96
C ILE A 94 -16.35 -17.08 6.49
N VAL A 95 -16.81 -15.83 6.50
CA VAL A 95 -18.17 -15.31 6.77
C VAL A 95 -18.48 -15.02 8.24
N GLN A 96 -18.47 -13.74 8.62
CA GLN A 96 -19.61 -13.14 9.33
C GLN A 96 -19.56 -11.59 9.27
N LEU A 97 -20.23 -11.03 8.27
CA LEU A 97 -20.81 -9.69 8.35
C LEU A 97 -22.08 -9.80 9.21
N SER A 98 -21.97 -9.56 10.52
CA SER A 98 -23.11 -9.24 11.37
C SER A 98 -22.66 -8.50 12.63
N GLU A 99 -23.24 -7.33 12.81
CA GLU A 99 -23.16 -6.47 13.98
C GLU A 99 -23.82 -7.17 15.19
N SER A 100 -23.02 -7.62 16.16
CA SER A 100 -23.36 -7.74 17.60
C SER A 100 -22.24 -8.49 18.37
N GLU A 101 -21.84 -7.90 19.50
CA GLU A 101 -21.24 -8.54 20.69
C GLU A 101 -19.86 -9.26 20.62
N TYR A 102 -18.86 -8.52 21.11
CA TYR A 102 -17.74 -8.93 21.99
C TYR A 102 -17.22 -10.38 21.89
N ILE A 103 -16.29 -10.60 20.95
CA ILE A 103 -15.18 -11.54 21.13
C ILE A 103 -13.90 -10.69 21.15
N PRO A 104 -12.98 -10.87 22.11
CA PRO A 104 -11.74 -10.10 22.13
C PRO A 104 -10.96 -10.43 20.85
N LYS A 105 -10.92 -9.47 19.91
CA LYS A 105 -10.11 -9.56 18.70
C LYS A 105 -8.67 -9.77 19.14
N LYS A 106 -8.13 -10.98 18.98
CA LYS A 106 -6.72 -11.24 19.21
C LYS A 106 -5.93 -10.32 18.29
N LEU A 107 -5.20 -9.36 18.86
CA LEU A 107 -4.38 -8.43 18.09
C LEU A 107 -3.24 -9.21 17.43
N VAL A 108 -3.13 -9.11 16.11
CA VAL A 108 -2.07 -9.76 15.32
C VAL A 108 -1.15 -8.68 14.78
N LYS A 109 0.16 -8.95 14.77
CA LYS A 109 1.16 -8.05 14.18
C LYS A 109 0.84 -7.77 12.70
N PRO A 110 0.74 -6.50 12.28
CA PRO A 110 0.44 -6.15 10.90
C PRO A 110 1.63 -6.46 9.99
N LYS A 111 1.35 -7.01 8.81
CA LYS A 111 2.37 -7.30 7.78
C LYS A 111 2.51 -6.17 6.77
N THR A 112 1.48 -5.33 6.63
CA THR A 112 1.43 -4.23 5.66
C THR A 112 0.83 -2.97 6.30
N ALA A 113 1.14 -1.79 5.74
CA ALA A 113 0.54 -0.52 6.16
C ALA A 113 -1.00 -0.56 6.11
N LEU A 114 -1.57 -1.19 5.07
CA LEU A 114 -3.03 -1.29 4.92
C LEU A 114 -3.67 -2.10 6.05
N GLN A 115 -3.05 -3.21 6.45
CA GLN A 115 -3.48 -3.98 7.61
C GLN A 115 -3.37 -3.15 8.89
N PHE A 116 -2.25 -2.45 9.07
CA PHE A 116 -2.07 -1.53 10.20
C PHE A 116 -3.23 -0.52 10.26
N TYR A 117 -3.54 0.16 9.16
CA TYR A 117 -4.59 1.18 9.12
C TYR A 117 -5.99 0.62 9.37
N SER A 118 -6.32 -0.50 8.77
CA SER A 118 -7.61 -1.16 8.97
C SER A 118 -7.81 -1.53 10.43
N THR A 119 -6.79 -2.17 11.03
CA THR A 119 -6.84 -2.54 12.44
C THR A 119 -6.87 -1.30 13.33
N TRP A 120 -5.94 -0.35 13.17
CA TRP A 120 -5.84 0.88 13.97
C TRP A 120 -7.15 1.66 14.02
N ARG A 121 -7.79 1.85 12.86
CA ARG A 121 -9.08 2.57 12.74
C ARG A 121 -10.26 1.77 13.29
N SER A 122 -10.15 0.45 13.38
CA SER A 122 -11.17 -0.41 13.98
C SER A 122 -11.10 -0.45 15.51
N LEU A 123 -9.96 -0.10 16.11
CA LEU A 123 -9.77 -0.04 17.55
C LEU A 123 -10.40 1.25 18.09
N ARG A 124 -11.35 1.11 19.03
CA ARG A 124 -12.04 2.26 19.64
C ARG A 124 -11.35 2.78 20.89
N ASN A 125 -10.51 1.94 21.50
CA ASN A 125 -9.89 2.20 22.78
C ASN A 125 -8.40 2.53 22.59
N GLU A 126 -7.93 3.64 23.15
CA GLU A 126 -6.51 4.00 23.09
C GLU A 126 -5.62 2.93 23.73
N SER A 127 -6.11 2.25 24.77
CA SER A 127 -5.38 1.15 25.42
C SER A 127 -5.09 -0.01 24.46
N GLU A 128 -6.08 -0.40 23.64
CA GLU A 128 -5.91 -1.44 22.62
C GLU A 128 -4.98 -0.96 21.50
N GLN A 129 -5.10 0.31 21.10
CA GLN A 129 -4.18 0.92 20.13
C GLN A 129 -2.73 0.89 20.63
N GLY A 130 -2.52 1.16 21.92
CA GLY A 130 -1.19 1.12 22.52
C GLY A 130 -0.62 -0.30 22.57
N GLN A 131 -1.43 -1.29 22.96
CA GLN A 131 -1.03 -2.70 22.91
C GLN A 131 -0.70 -3.13 21.48
N PHE A 132 -1.52 -2.75 20.51
CA PHE A 132 -1.30 -3.04 19.10
C PHE A 132 0.00 -2.40 18.57
N LEU A 133 0.28 -1.15 18.97
CA LEU A 133 1.52 -0.46 18.61
C LEU A 133 2.76 -1.16 19.20
N ALA A 134 2.65 -1.64 20.44
CA ALA A 134 3.73 -2.37 21.12
C ALA A 134 4.04 -3.76 20.50
N LEU A 135 3.12 -4.34 19.71
CA LEU A 135 3.36 -5.59 18.97
C LEU A 135 4.36 -5.43 17.82
N ILE A 136 4.63 -4.20 17.37
CA ILE A 136 5.46 -3.92 16.19
C ILE A 136 6.91 -3.76 16.63
N PRO A 137 7.83 -4.62 16.17
CA PRO A 137 9.25 -4.45 16.43
C PRO A 137 9.79 -3.14 15.82
N PRO A 138 10.75 -2.45 16.48
CA PRO A 138 11.28 -1.17 16.03
C PRO A 138 11.81 -1.15 14.58
N LYS A 139 12.41 -2.27 14.17
CA LYS A 139 12.99 -2.43 12.81
C LYS A 139 11.92 -2.52 11.73
N ASP A 140 10.73 -2.95 12.09
CA ASP A 140 9.67 -3.24 11.13
C ASP A 140 8.94 -1.98 10.71
N PHE A 141 8.95 -0.91 11.52
CA PHE A 141 8.30 0.38 11.20
C PHE A 141 8.72 0.93 9.82
N ILE A 142 10.00 0.84 9.47
CA ILE A 142 10.51 1.30 8.17
C ILE A 142 9.89 0.48 7.04
N SER A 143 9.90 -0.85 7.17
CA SER A 143 9.37 -1.76 6.15
C SER A 143 7.85 -1.76 6.07
N LEU A 144 7.18 -1.52 7.19
CA LEU A 144 5.74 -1.51 7.34
C LEU A 144 5.16 -0.26 6.67
N PHE A 145 5.70 0.91 7.00
CA PHE A 145 5.15 2.19 6.53
C PHE A 145 5.83 2.71 5.27
N LYS A 146 7.14 2.51 5.07
CA LYS A 146 7.90 3.02 3.91
C LYS A 146 7.66 4.52 3.66
N HIS A 147 6.78 4.85 2.70
CA HIS A 147 6.36 6.23 2.36
C HIS A 147 4.89 6.52 2.71
N SER A 148 4.19 5.52 3.22
CA SER A 148 2.74 5.49 3.36
C SER A 148 2.26 5.92 4.72
N LEU A 149 3.12 6.27 5.69
CA LEU A 149 2.70 6.77 7.00
C LEU A 149 1.86 8.05 6.84
N GLU A 150 0.62 8.01 7.31
CA GLU A 150 -0.33 9.11 7.23
C GLU A 150 -0.19 10.04 8.45
N SER A 151 -0.44 11.34 8.23
CA SER A 151 -0.22 12.36 9.27
C SER A 151 -1.18 12.20 10.44
N ASP A 152 -2.47 12.01 10.15
CA ASP A 152 -3.53 11.78 11.14
C ASP A 152 -3.24 10.55 12.01
N VAL A 153 -2.75 9.48 11.39
CA VAL A 153 -2.38 8.25 12.10
C VAL A 153 -1.16 8.48 12.98
N PHE A 154 -0.15 9.20 12.50
CA PHE A 154 1.02 9.55 13.31
C PHE A 154 0.66 10.43 14.51
N SER A 155 -0.21 11.43 14.31
CA SER A 155 -0.78 12.25 15.38
C SER A 155 -1.50 11.40 16.42
N SER A 156 -2.34 10.46 15.97
CA SER A 156 -3.03 9.52 16.83
C SER A 156 -2.06 8.61 17.61
N MET A 157 -0.95 8.17 17.01
CA MET A 157 0.09 7.42 17.72
C MET A 157 0.72 8.26 18.83
N ILE A 158 1.00 9.55 18.60
CA ILE A 158 1.56 10.46 19.61
C ILE A 158 0.61 10.56 20.80
N GLN A 159 -0.68 10.79 20.55
CA GLN A 159 -1.71 10.87 21.59
C GLN A 159 -1.77 9.58 22.43
N VAL A 160 -1.79 8.42 21.77
CA VAL A 160 -1.82 7.11 22.43
C VAL A 160 -0.56 6.88 23.27
N MET A 161 0.61 7.28 22.78
CA MET A 161 1.86 7.19 23.54
C MET A 161 1.83 8.09 24.78
N GLU A 162 1.32 9.31 24.67
CA GLU A 162 1.20 10.23 25.82
C GLU A 162 0.20 9.72 26.86
N SER A 163 -0.99 9.26 26.44
CA SER A 163 -2.06 8.87 27.36
C SER A 163 -1.87 7.49 27.99
N GLN A 164 -1.45 6.48 27.20
CA GLN A 164 -1.41 5.08 27.66
C GLN A 164 -0.03 4.65 28.15
N PHE A 165 1.04 5.04 27.44
CA PHE A 165 2.37 4.52 27.73
C PHE A 165 3.02 5.24 28.91
N LEU A 166 2.69 6.51 29.15
CA LEU A 166 3.19 7.21 30.33
C LEU A 166 2.46 6.79 31.61
N THR A 167 1.21 6.34 31.48
CA THR A 167 0.40 5.85 32.62
C THR A 167 0.82 4.44 33.05
N ASN A 168 1.27 3.60 32.11
CA ASN A 168 1.68 2.22 32.39
C ASN A 168 3.21 2.05 32.30
N ALA A 169 3.84 1.74 33.44
CA ALA A 169 5.29 1.59 33.53
C ALA A 169 5.88 0.50 32.63
N GLU A 170 5.15 -0.59 32.34
CA GLU A 170 5.64 -1.65 31.45
C GLU A 170 5.69 -1.15 30.00
N LEU A 171 4.61 -0.49 29.55
CA LEU A 171 4.52 0.08 28.21
C LEU A 171 5.51 1.24 28.02
N LYS A 172 5.78 2.02 29.07
CA LYS A 172 6.77 3.11 29.05
C LYS A 172 8.13 2.69 28.48
N ASN A 173 8.57 1.46 28.77
CA ASN A 173 9.85 0.92 28.29
C ASN A 173 9.89 0.71 26.77
N HIS A 174 8.75 0.55 26.11
CA HIS A 174 8.66 0.36 24.66
C HIS A 174 8.66 1.67 23.88
N VAL A 175 8.33 2.81 24.53
CA VAL A 175 8.23 4.12 23.86
C VAL A 175 9.51 4.52 23.13
N PRO A 176 10.71 4.43 23.72
CA PRO A 176 11.93 4.86 23.03
C PRO A 176 12.20 4.04 21.77
N ASP A 177 11.90 2.75 21.82
CA ASP A 177 12.10 1.81 20.74
C ASP A 177 11.10 2.05 19.60
N ILE A 178 9.83 2.35 19.93
CA ILE A 178 8.81 2.74 18.96
C ILE A 178 9.18 4.07 18.28
N LEU A 179 9.51 5.11 19.05
CA LEU A 179 9.90 6.41 18.52
C LEU A 179 11.14 6.30 17.63
N LEU A 180 12.12 5.47 18.01
CA LEU A 180 13.31 5.24 17.20
C LEU A 180 12.96 4.51 15.88
N GLY A 181 12.03 3.57 15.90
CA GLY A 181 11.52 2.92 14.69
C GLY A 181 10.82 3.90 13.76
N LEU A 182 9.93 4.74 14.32
CA LEU A 182 9.21 5.77 13.58
C LEU A 182 10.16 6.82 13.00
N SER A 183 11.19 7.24 13.74
CA SER A 183 12.17 8.25 13.28
C SER A 183 12.87 7.88 11.97
N GLN A 184 12.92 6.60 11.63
CA GLN A 184 13.59 6.07 10.44
C GLN A 184 12.67 5.93 9.21
N VAL A 185 11.38 6.23 9.34
CA VAL A 185 10.43 6.20 8.21
C VAL A 185 10.73 7.35 7.24
N GLN A 186 10.70 7.07 5.93
CA GLN A 186 11.24 8.00 4.92
C GLN A 186 10.53 9.35 4.84
N ARG A 187 9.23 9.37 5.14
CA ARG A 187 8.41 10.60 5.15
C ARG A 187 8.40 11.30 6.52
N MET A 188 9.20 10.86 7.49
CA MET A 188 9.15 11.39 8.87
C MET A 188 9.33 12.92 8.93
N SER A 189 10.29 13.49 8.18
CA SER A 189 10.50 14.94 8.14
C SER A 189 9.25 15.74 7.73
N VAL A 190 8.48 15.21 6.77
CA VAL A 190 7.23 15.82 6.29
C VAL A 190 6.13 15.67 7.34
N LEU A 191 6.08 14.55 8.07
CA LEU A 191 5.10 14.36 9.15
C LEU A 191 5.34 15.35 10.29
N LEU A 192 6.59 15.53 10.70
CA LEU A 192 6.98 16.51 11.73
C LEU A 192 6.63 17.94 11.34
N MET A 193 6.69 18.26 10.03
CA MET A 193 6.29 19.58 9.52
C MET A 193 4.78 19.81 9.61
N PHE A 194 3.97 18.75 9.55
CA PHE A 194 2.51 18.83 9.66
C PHE A 194 1.99 18.78 11.10
N LEU A 195 2.84 18.46 12.08
CA LEU A 195 2.46 18.53 13.48
C LEU A 195 2.14 19.97 13.90
N GLY A 196 0.97 20.13 14.53
CA GLY A 196 0.54 21.33 15.22
C GLY A 196 1.30 21.55 16.53
N LYS A 197 0.91 22.62 17.24
CA LYS A 197 1.55 23.00 18.51
C LYS A 197 1.28 21.98 19.63
N GLU A 198 0.06 21.47 19.69
CA GLU A 198 -0.35 20.49 20.71
C GLU A 198 0.45 19.20 20.57
N GLU A 199 0.55 18.65 19.35
CA GLU A 199 1.28 17.39 19.12
C GLU A 199 2.79 17.54 19.34
N LYS A 200 3.37 18.70 19.04
CA LYS A 200 4.77 19.00 19.36
C LYS A 200 5.00 19.05 20.87
N GLN A 201 4.09 19.67 21.60
CA GLN A 201 4.14 19.69 23.06
C GLN A 201 4.02 18.28 23.64
N SER A 202 3.13 17.45 23.10
CA SER A 202 3.00 16.04 23.47
C SER A 202 4.29 15.26 23.24
N LEU A 203 4.97 15.46 22.10
CA LEU A 203 6.28 14.86 21.85
C LEU A 203 7.34 15.31 22.86
N ASP A 204 7.40 16.60 23.18
CA ASP A 204 8.34 17.12 24.19
C ASP A 204 8.08 16.54 25.58
N ASN A 205 6.81 16.37 25.94
CA ASN A 205 6.38 15.75 27.19
C ASN A 205 6.80 14.27 27.23
N ILE A 206 6.54 13.53 26.15
CA ILE A 206 6.94 12.12 26.02
C ILE A 206 8.46 11.98 26.13
N ILE A 207 9.22 12.75 25.34
CA ILE A 207 10.69 12.71 25.33
C ILE A 207 11.25 13.06 26.71
N SER A 208 10.66 14.03 27.40
CA SER A 208 11.07 14.38 28.76
C SER A 208 10.76 13.29 29.78
N SER A 209 9.63 12.60 29.62
CA SER A 209 9.17 11.56 30.53
C SER A 209 9.92 10.24 30.36
N ILE A 210 10.56 9.98 29.22
CA ILE A 210 11.32 8.74 28.96
C ILE A 210 12.83 8.88 29.22
N LYS A 211 13.32 10.06 29.65
CA LYS A 211 14.75 10.32 29.90
C LYS A 211 15.38 9.36 30.91
N ASP A 212 14.60 8.88 31.88
CA ASP A 212 15.02 7.95 32.93
C ASP A 212 15.14 6.49 32.44
N VAL A 213 14.37 6.11 31.42
CA VAL A 213 14.28 4.73 30.92
C VAL A 213 15.14 4.50 29.68
N CYS A 214 15.47 5.57 28.95
CA CYS A 214 16.08 5.48 27.64
C CYS A 214 17.61 5.58 27.67
N ASP A 215 18.27 4.74 26.87
CA ASP A 215 19.72 4.78 26.69
C ASP A 215 20.20 6.16 26.20
N PRO A 216 21.32 6.69 26.71
CA PRO A 216 21.82 8.02 26.32
C PRO A 216 22.05 8.19 24.80
N LEU A 217 22.43 7.10 24.11
CA LEU A 217 22.63 7.11 22.66
C LEU A 217 21.32 7.20 21.88
N LYS A 218 20.28 6.49 22.34
CA LYS A 218 18.94 6.57 21.74
C LYS A 218 18.35 7.95 22.00
N MET A 219 18.48 8.47 23.22
CA MET A 219 18.02 9.82 23.57
C MET A 219 18.62 10.90 22.66
N LYS A 220 19.93 10.87 22.39
CA LYS A 220 20.56 11.84 21.48
C LYS A 220 19.94 11.79 20.07
N LYS A 221 19.65 10.59 19.55
CA LYS A 221 19.02 10.43 18.24
C LYS A 221 17.58 10.92 18.23
N LEU A 222 16.83 10.62 19.29
CA LEU A 222 15.44 11.06 19.42
C LEU A 222 15.35 12.58 19.48
N VAL A 223 16.16 13.21 20.34
CA VAL A 223 16.23 14.68 20.43
C VAL A 223 16.60 15.27 19.08
N ALA A 224 17.65 14.79 18.41
CA ALA A 224 18.06 15.32 17.11
C ALA A 224 17.03 15.13 15.97
N CYS A 225 16.10 14.20 16.11
CA CYS A 225 15.07 13.93 15.10
C CYS A 225 13.77 14.70 15.36
N PHE A 226 13.37 14.81 16.63
CA PHE A 226 12.04 15.31 17.00
C PHE A 226 12.05 16.73 17.59
N ILE A 227 13.21 17.23 18.05
CA ILE A 227 13.40 18.56 18.66
C ILE A 227 14.40 19.37 17.84
#